data_AF-A0A831SLG5-F1
#
_entry.id   AF-A0A831SLG5-F1
#
_cell.length_a   1.000
_cell.length_b   1.000
_cell.length_c   1.000
_cell.angle_alpha   90.00
_cell.angle_beta   90.00
_cell.angle_gamma   90.00
#
_symmetry.space_group_name_H-M   'P 1'
#
loop_
_entity.id
_entity.type
_entity.pdbx_description
1 polymer ?
#
loop_
_entity_poly.entity_id
_entity_poly.type
_entity_poly.pdbx_seq_one_letter_code
_entity_poly.pdbx_strand_id
1 'polypeptide(L)'
;IYGLVAQIRRAAISIPSNIAEGAARNSTKEFIQFLYIALGSLSELETQFIIAEKLEYCQSSEIAKHIEHLRRMLLNFIKYLKNK
;
A
#
# COMPACT_ATOMS: atom_id res chain seq x y z
N ILE A 1 19.00 -3.68 -13.49
CA ILE A 1 18.52 -4.28 -12.22
C ILE A 1 18.07 -3.23 -11.17
N TYR A 2 18.55 -1.98 -11.17
CA TYR A 2 18.22 -0.99 -10.12
C TYR A 2 16.79 -0.39 -10.12
N GLY A 3 16.06 -0.42 -11.25
CA GLY A 3 14.76 0.25 -11.37
C GLY A 3 13.65 -0.35 -10.51
N LEU A 4 13.47 -1.68 -10.56
CA LEU A 4 12.40 -2.38 -9.84
C LEU A 4 12.57 -2.31 -8.32
N VAL A 5 13.81 -2.48 -7.83
CA VAL A 5 14.12 -2.36 -6.40
C VAL A 5 13.81 -0.95 -5.88
N ALA A 6 14.16 0.09 -6.65
CA ALA A 6 13.85 1.47 -6.28
C ALA A 6 12.34 1.73 -6.26
N GLN A 7 11.59 1.18 -7.22
CA GLN A 7 10.13 1.27 -7.27
C GLN A 7 9.46 0.57 -6.08
N ILE A 8 9.88 -0.65 -5.73
CA ILE A 8 9.42 -1.40 -4.56
C ILE A 8 9.64 -0.61 -3.27
N ARG A 9 10.85 -0.06 -3.07
CA ARG A 9 11.15 0.75 -1.90
C ARG A 9 10.26 1.98 -1.80
N ARG A 10 10.05 2.70 -2.91
CA ARG A 10 9.17 3.88 -2.92
C ARG A 10 7.73 3.53 -2.60
N ALA A 11 7.17 2.50 -3.24
CA ALA A 11 5.80 2.05 -2.99
C ALA A 11 5.62 1.62 -1.53
N ALA A 12 6.56 0.82 -1.00
CA ALA A 12 6.51 0.36 0.40
C ALA A 12 6.59 1.50 1.42
N ILE A 13 7.47 2.50 1.20
CA ILE A 13 7.60 3.68 2.09
C ILE A 13 6.38 4.61 1.96
N SER A 14 5.80 4.72 0.77
CA SER A 14 4.64 5.58 0.49
C SER A 14 3.40 5.16 1.27
N ILE A 15 3.19 3.87 1.52
CA ILE A 15 2.02 3.35 2.26
C ILE A 15 1.92 3.97 3.67
N PRO A 16 2.88 3.78 4.60
CA PRO A 16 2.81 4.38 5.94
C PRO A 16 2.94 5.91 5.90
N SER A 17 3.67 6.47 4.93
CA SER A 17 3.81 7.93 4.80
C SER A 17 2.45 8.60 4.51
N ASN A 18 1.67 8.06 3.58
CA ASN A 18 0.34 8.58 3.28
C ASN A 18 -0.65 8.37 4.42
N ILE A 19 -0.57 7.24 5.15
CA ILE A 19 -1.41 7.03 6.34
C ILE A 19 -1.13 8.10 7.39
N ALA A 20 0.15 8.35 7.69
CA ALA A 20 0.56 9.37 8.67
C ALA A 20 0.19 10.79 8.22
N GLU A 21 0.42 11.12 6.94
CA GLU A 21 0.06 12.43 6.38
C GLU A 21 -1.46 12.66 6.44
N GLY A 22 -2.25 11.66 6.07
CA GLY A 22 -3.70 11.72 6.15
C GLY A 22 -4.23 11.89 7.56
N ALA A 23 -3.62 11.20 8.54
CA ALA A 23 -3.99 11.30 9.95
C ALA A 23 -3.72 12.69 10.54
N ALA A 24 -2.79 13.45 9.95
CA ALA A 24 -2.47 14.83 10.34
C ALA A 24 -3.37 15.88 9.66
N ARG A 25 -4.33 15.49 8.79
CA ARG A 25 -5.25 16.42 8.12
C ARG A 25 -6.43 16.83 9.02
N ASN A 26 -7.11 17.91 8.63
CA ASN A 26 -8.14 18.55 9.45
C ASN A 26 -9.54 17.90 9.31
N SER A 27 -9.73 16.97 8.38
CA SER A 27 -11.02 16.33 8.16
C SER A 27 -10.92 14.83 7.88
N THR A 28 -11.95 14.08 8.31
CA THR A 28 -12.11 12.66 7.98
C THR A 28 -12.11 12.41 6.47
N LYS A 29 -12.68 13.33 5.69
CA LYS A 29 -12.72 13.25 4.22
C LYS A 29 -11.31 13.25 3.62
N GLU A 30 -10.44 14.17 4.07
CA GLU A 30 -9.04 14.21 3.63
C GLU A 30 -8.28 12.96 4.10
N PHE A 31 -8.49 12.52 5.34
CA PHE A 31 -7.84 11.31 5.82
C PHE A 31 -8.20 10.10 4.93
N ILE A 32 -9.48 9.92 4.60
CA ILE A 32 -9.93 8.87 3.69
C ILE A 32 -9.24 8.97 2.31
N GLN A 33 -9.06 10.19 1.77
CA GLN A 33 -8.35 10.37 0.50
C GLN A 33 -6.91 9.85 0.59
N PHE A 34 -6.19 10.20 1.66
CA PHE A 34 -4.83 9.71 1.90
C PHE A 34 -4.75 8.19 2.11
N LEU A 35 -5.74 7.59 2.77
CA LEU A 35 -5.84 6.13 2.89
C LEU A 35 -6.04 5.46 1.51
N TYR A 36 -6.76 6.09 0.59
CA TYR A 36 -6.84 5.61 -0.79
C TYR A 36 -5.53 5.75 -1.55
N ILE A 37 -4.73 6.79 -1.30
CA ILE A 37 -3.37 6.91 -1.86
C ILE A 37 -2.49 5.78 -1.33
N ALA A 38 -2.53 5.51 -0.02
CA ALA A 38 -1.81 4.40 0.60
C ALA A 38 -2.22 3.05 -0.01
N LEU A 39 -3.52 2.84 -0.24
CA LEU A 39 -4.04 1.65 -0.93
C LEU A 39 -3.52 1.56 -2.38
N GLY A 40 -3.42 2.68 -3.10
CA GLY A 40 -2.81 2.74 -4.42
C GLY A 40 -1.35 2.30 -4.40
N SER A 41 -0.55 2.80 -3.46
CA SER A 41 0.85 2.37 -3.29
C SER A 41 0.98 0.89 -2.91
N LEU A 42 0.04 0.34 -2.13
CA LEU A 42 0.02 -1.09 -1.82
C LEU A 42 -0.26 -1.95 -3.06
N SER A 43 -1.17 -1.53 -3.93
CA SER A 43 -1.44 -2.20 -5.21
C SER A 43 -0.26 -2.11 -6.19
N GLU A 44 0.45 -0.99 -6.21
CA GLU A 44 1.68 -0.83 -6.99
C GLU A 44 2.77 -1.81 -6.49
N LEU A 45 2.95 -1.91 -5.17
CA LEU A 45 3.89 -2.82 -4.53
C LEU A 45 3.59 -4.29 -4.89
N GLU A 46 2.32 -4.70 -4.84
CA GLU A 46 1.89 -6.05 -5.24
C GLU A 46 2.25 -6.34 -6.69
N THR A 47 1.96 -5.40 -7.60
CA THR A 47 2.28 -5.53 -9.02
C THR A 47 3.78 -5.71 -9.25
N GLN A 48 4.60 -4.96 -8.53
CA GLN A 48 6.06 -5.05 -8.63
C GLN A 48 6.58 -6.39 -8.11
N PHE A 49 5.99 -6.96 -7.05
CA PHE A 49 6.36 -8.30 -6.59
C PHE A 49 5.92 -9.40 -7.56
N ILE A 50 4.74 -9.29 -8.18
CA ILE A 50 4.31 -10.20 -9.25
C ILE A 50 5.30 -10.15 -10.42
N ILE A 51 5.78 -8.97 -10.79
CA ILE A 51 6.80 -8.82 -11.83
C ILE A 51 8.14 -9.44 -11.39
N ALA A 52 8.56 -9.21 -10.14
CA ALA A 52 9.80 -9.78 -9.61
C ALA A 52 9.78 -11.32 -9.61
N GLU A 53 8.64 -11.93 -9.27
CA GLU A 53 8.44 -13.38 -9.30
C GLU A 53 8.47 -13.93 -10.73
N LYS A 54 7.81 -13.25 -11.69
CA LYS A 54 7.86 -13.61 -13.12
C LYS A 54 9.26 -13.53 -13.73
N LEU A 55 10.10 -12.66 -13.19
CA LEU A 55 11.51 -12.52 -13.57
C LEU A 55 12.44 -13.43 -12.76
N GLU A 56 11.88 -14.31 -11.93
CA GLU A 56 12.61 -15.26 -11.07
C GLU A 56 13.59 -14.57 -10.08
N TYR A 57 13.31 -13.33 -9.68
CA TYR A 57 14.15 -12.58 -8.74
C TYR A 57 13.88 -12.91 -7.28
N CYS A 58 12.68 -13.39 -6.96
CA CYS A 58 12.30 -13.80 -5.60
C CYS A 58 11.07 -14.73 -5.62
N GLN A 59 10.86 -15.45 -4.51
CA GLN A 59 9.56 -16.03 -4.20
C GLN A 59 8.76 -15.06 -3.31
N SER A 60 7.55 -14.71 -3.74
CA SER A 60 6.73 -13.68 -3.08
C SER A 60 5.51 -14.21 -2.32
N SER A 61 5.42 -15.51 -2.05
CA SER A 61 4.26 -16.13 -1.40
C SER A 61 3.93 -15.52 -0.03
N GLU A 62 4.93 -15.33 0.83
CA GLU A 62 4.73 -14.68 2.14
C GLU A 62 4.43 -13.19 1.99
N ILE A 63 5.05 -12.51 1.04
CA ILE A 63 4.82 -11.08 0.80
C ILE A 63 3.40 -10.83 0.31
N ALA A 64 2.89 -11.69 -0.57
CA ALA A 64 1.51 -11.64 -1.06
C ALA A 64 0.50 -11.77 0.09
N LYS A 65 0.74 -12.67 1.07
CA LYS A 65 -0.11 -12.79 2.26
C LYS A 65 -0.13 -11.50 3.10
N HIS A 66 1.03 -10.86 3.29
CA HIS A 66 1.13 -9.61 4.03
C HIS A 66 0.43 -8.45 3.30
N ILE A 67 0.61 -8.36 1.98
CA ILE A 67 -0.07 -7.37 1.14
C ILE A 67 -1.59 -7.52 1.26
N GLU A 68 -2.10 -8.73 1.14
CA GLU A 68 -3.53 -8.99 1.23
C GLU A 68 -4.07 -8.70 2.65
N HIS A 69 -3.30 -9.01 3.68
CA HIS A 69 -3.65 -8.62 5.05
C HIS A 69 -3.75 -7.09 5.22
N LEU A 70 -2.74 -6.34 4.77
CA LEU A 70 -2.73 -4.87 4.83
C LEU A 70 -3.86 -4.25 4.02
N ARG A 71 -4.18 -4.80 2.85
CA ARG A 71 -5.30 -4.36 2.00
C ARG A 71 -6.61 -4.44 2.76
N ARG A 72 -6.90 -5.58 3.41
CA ARG A 72 -8.11 -5.74 4.22
C ARG A 72 -8.16 -4.76 5.38
N MET A 73 -7.04 -4.54 6.07
CA MET A 73 -6.97 -3.56 7.16
C MET A 73 -7.30 -2.14 6.67
N LEU A 74 -6.68 -1.69 5.57
CA LEU A 74 -6.93 -0.38 4.98
C LEU A 74 -8.39 -0.21 4.55
N LEU A 75 -8.94 -1.18 3.82
CA LEU A 75 -10.32 -1.13 3.34
C LEU A 75 -11.34 -1.11 4.48
N ASN A 76 -11.14 -1.94 5.51
CA ASN A 76 -12.00 -1.96 6.69
C ASN A 76 -11.92 -0.64 7.46
N PHE A 77 -10.72 -0.05 7.57
CA PHE A 77 -10.55 1.23 8.24
C PHE A 77 -11.20 2.38 7.46
N ILE A 78 -11.04 2.42 6.13
CA ILE A 78 -11.75 3.37 5.26
C ILE A 78 -13.27 3.22 5.43
N LYS A 79 -13.78 1.98 5.42
CA LYS A 79 -15.21 1.70 5.61
C LYS A 79 -15.72 2.20 6.96
N TYR A 80 -14.96 1.96 8.03
CA TYR A 80 -15.27 2.47 9.37
C TYR A 80 -15.36 4.01 9.37
N LEU A 81 -14.38 4.70 8.82
CA LEU A 81 -14.35 6.17 8.79
C LEU A 81 -15.47 6.78 7.94
N LYS A 82 -15.92 6.08 6.88
CA LYS A 82 -17.05 6.53 6.04
C LYS A 82 -18.42 6.42 6.74
N ASN A 83 -18.53 5.51 7.71
CA ASN A 83 -19.78 5.21 8.42
C ASN A 83 -19.85 5.89 9.80
N LYS A 84 -18.84 6.68 10.15
CA LYS A 84 -18.77 7.47 11.39
C LYS A 84 -19.26 8.88 11.13
#